data_AF-A0A3B9R1V9-F1
#
_entry.id   AF-A0A3B9R1V9-F1
#
_cell.length_a   1.000
_cell.length_b   1.000
_cell.length_c   1.000
_cell.angle_alpha   90.00
_cell.angle_beta   90.00
_cell.angle_gamma   90.00
#
_symmetry.space_group_name_H-M   'P 1'
#
loop_
_entity.id
_entity.type
_entity.pdbx_description
1 polymer ?
#
loop_
_entity_poly.entity_id
_entity_poly.type
_entity_poly.pdbx_seq_one_letter_code
_entity_poly.pdbx_strand_id
1 'polypeptide(L)'
;MTEAKAHSAYGLENHGLRNPKAVHWNLTQATLIEHAIRKGEGALTRFGPLVVNTGQHTGRSANDKFVVRDETTENEIWWGKVNVPYSPEHFDALFARMSDYLEDREWYVQDCFAGADPDRRLPVRIINELAWHSAFARNMFIVGSDEEQARHEPRFTVINAPGFSADPAVDGTNSPTFIIVNFSKKLVIIGGTSYAGETKKSIFSVMNYLLPRQGVLSMHASANIGDDGSTAVFFGLSGTGKTTLSADASRTLIGDDEHGWSENGIFNFEGGCYAKVIKLSAEQEPEIFQTTRTFGTILENVVLDESARVIDLDDGSLTENTRASYPISQIPNASETGRGGQPKNIVFLTCDAFGVLPPVAKLSPAQAMYHFINGYTAKVAGTEKGVTEPSPTFSPCFGGPFLPLHPRQYAELLGKNIETHGVKVWFINTGWTGGAYGTGQRMAIHHTRAIVNAALDGKLDGVAT
;
A
#
# COMPACT_ATOMS: atom_id res chain seq x y z
N MET A 1 -26.66 17.35 -19.12
CA MET A 1 -25.83 16.76 -20.18
C MET A 1 -24.40 16.95 -19.74
N THR A 2 -23.78 15.94 -19.15
CA THR A 2 -22.34 15.95 -18.85
C THR A 2 -21.65 15.56 -20.14
N GLU A 3 -20.80 16.44 -20.69
CA GLU A 3 -19.87 16.05 -21.75
C GLU A 3 -19.10 14.82 -21.27
N ALA A 4 -19.01 13.80 -22.12
CA ALA A 4 -18.21 12.62 -21.81
C ALA A 4 -16.77 13.09 -21.64
N LYS A 5 -16.21 12.88 -20.43
CA LYS A 5 -14.82 13.23 -20.14
C LYS A 5 -13.92 12.59 -21.20
N ALA A 6 -12.94 13.35 -21.68
CA ALA A 6 -11.90 12.80 -22.54
C ALA A 6 -11.23 11.61 -21.83
N HIS A 7 -11.10 10.49 -22.53
CA HIS A 7 -10.45 9.29 -22.02
C HIS A 7 -9.44 8.80 -23.07
N SER A 8 -8.53 7.95 -22.62
CA SER A 8 -7.45 7.39 -23.43
C SER A 8 -7.93 6.84 -24.77
N ALA A 9 -7.21 7.15 -25.85
CA ALA A 9 -7.40 6.52 -27.16
C ALA A 9 -6.92 5.06 -27.23
N TYR A 10 -6.11 4.60 -26.26
CA TYR A 10 -5.73 3.20 -26.14
C TYR A 10 -6.93 2.38 -25.63
N GLY A 11 -7.59 1.65 -26.53
CA GLY A 11 -8.83 0.93 -26.24
C GLY A 11 -8.65 -0.34 -25.40
N LEU A 12 -9.76 -0.89 -24.89
CA LEU A 12 -9.77 -2.05 -23.99
C LEU A 12 -9.54 -3.38 -24.72
N GLU A 13 -9.79 -3.42 -26.02
CA GLU A 13 -9.47 -4.55 -26.89
C GLU A 13 -7.98 -4.91 -26.88
N ASN A 14 -7.11 -3.92 -26.66
CA ASN A 14 -5.67 -4.14 -26.51
C ASN A 14 -5.32 -4.90 -25.22
N HIS A 15 -6.23 -4.96 -24.26
CA HIS A 15 -6.12 -5.76 -23.03
C HIS A 15 -6.81 -7.11 -23.17
N GLY A 16 -7.30 -7.51 -24.35
CA GLY A 16 -8.00 -8.78 -24.55
C GLY A 16 -9.46 -8.82 -24.08
N LEU A 17 -10.02 -7.67 -23.65
CA LEU A 17 -11.41 -7.54 -23.23
C LEU A 17 -12.31 -7.18 -24.42
N ARG A 18 -13.52 -7.73 -24.44
CA ARG A 18 -14.49 -7.54 -25.54
C ARG A 18 -15.93 -7.53 -25.03
N ASN A 19 -16.83 -7.02 -25.86
CA ASN A 19 -18.29 -7.04 -25.63
C ASN A 19 -18.74 -6.48 -24.25
N PRO A 20 -18.30 -5.27 -23.84
CA PRO A 20 -18.84 -4.67 -22.61
C PRO A 20 -20.32 -4.30 -22.80
N LYS A 21 -21.12 -4.51 -21.76
CA LYS A 21 -22.47 -3.91 -21.67
C LYS A 21 -22.39 -2.39 -21.54
N ALA A 22 -21.44 -1.91 -20.73
CA ALA A 22 -21.10 -0.49 -20.63
C ALA A 22 -19.65 -0.34 -20.12
N VAL A 23 -19.02 0.78 -20.47
CA VAL A 23 -17.71 1.14 -19.93
C VAL A 23 -17.77 2.52 -19.31
N HIS A 24 -17.40 2.62 -18.05
CA HIS A 24 -17.41 3.84 -17.26
C HIS A 24 -15.98 4.33 -17.04
N TRP A 25 -15.57 5.31 -17.85
CA TRP A 25 -14.21 5.84 -17.83
C TRP A 25 -14.04 6.98 -16.84
N ASN A 26 -13.00 6.88 -16.00
CA ASN A 26 -12.47 7.95 -15.15
C ASN A 26 -13.56 8.71 -14.36
N LEU A 27 -14.58 7.97 -13.92
CA LEU A 27 -15.68 8.55 -13.17
C LEU A 27 -15.16 9.23 -11.90
N THR A 28 -15.83 10.32 -11.53
CA THR A 28 -15.52 11.05 -10.30
C THR A 28 -15.88 10.23 -9.07
N GLN A 29 -15.28 10.57 -7.92
CA GLN A 29 -15.53 9.85 -6.66
C GLN A 29 -17.01 9.85 -6.28
N ALA A 30 -17.70 10.99 -6.47
CA ALA A 30 -19.13 11.10 -6.21
C ALA A 30 -19.96 10.15 -7.09
N THR A 31 -19.70 10.15 -8.41
CA THR A 31 -20.42 9.28 -9.35
C THR A 31 -20.17 7.80 -9.07
N LEU A 32 -18.94 7.43 -8.72
CA LEU A 32 -18.61 6.06 -8.34
C LEU A 32 -19.33 5.61 -7.07
N ILE A 33 -19.40 6.48 -6.05
CA ILE A 33 -20.16 6.20 -4.83
C ILE A 33 -21.66 6.06 -5.12
N GLU A 34 -22.23 6.91 -5.97
CA GLU A 34 -23.63 6.76 -6.41
C GLU A 34 -23.88 5.41 -7.09
N HIS A 35 -22.97 4.99 -7.96
CA HIS A 35 -23.06 3.70 -8.64
C HIS A 35 -22.96 2.53 -7.64
N ALA A 36 -22.00 2.58 -6.72
CA ALA A 36 -21.83 1.56 -5.68
C ALA A 36 -23.10 1.40 -4.84
N ILE A 37 -23.73 2.50 -4.42
CA ILE A 37 -24.99 2.47 -3.65
C ILE A 37 -26.13 1.90 -4.48
N ARG A 38 -26.32 2.37 -5.73
CA ARG A 38 -27.41 1.88 -6.61
C ARG A 38 -27.28 0.39 -6.92
N LYS A 39 -26.05 -0.12 -6.97
CA LYS A 39 -25.74 -1.54 -7.19
C LYS A 39 -25.72 -2.38 -5.92
N GLY A 40 -25.93 -1.79 -4.75
CA GLY A 40 -25.90 -2.51 -3.47
C GLY A 40 -24.51 -3.00 -3.07
N GLU A 41 -23.44 -2.37 -3.57
CA GLU A 41 -22.05 -2.72 -3.26
C GLU A 41 -21.57 -2.20 -1.89
N GLY A 42 -22.32 -1.27 -1.30
CA GLY A 42 -22.01 -0.66 -0.01
C GLY A 42 -23.08 0.32 0.44
N ALA A 43 -22.85 0.98 1.57
CA ALA A 43 -23.80 1.92 2.17
C ALA A 43 -23.11 3.18 2.69
N LEU A 44 -23.80 4.32 2.63
CA LEU A 44 -23.30 5.56 3.23
C LEU A 44 -23.43 5.52 4.75
N THR A 45 -22.40 5.99 5.44
CA THR A 45 -22.50 6.34 6.85
C THR A 45 -23.22 7.67 7.03
N ARG A 46 -23.63 7.97 8.26
CA ARG A 46 -24.24 9.23 8.68
C ARG A 46 -23.43 10.46 8.28
N PHE A 47 -22.11 10.33 8.16
CA PHE A 47 -21.20 11.44 7.85
C PHE A 47 -20.67 11.42 6.41
N GLY A 48 -21.12 10.48 5.57
CA GLY A 48 -20.84 10.48 4.13
C GLY A 48 -19.79 9.49 3.58
N PRO A 49 -18.86 8.90 4.35
CA PRO A 49 -18.07 7.78 3.83
C PRO A 49 -18.93 6.61 3.35
N LEU A 50 -18.42 5.86 2.38
CA LEU A 50 -19.00 4.60 1.91
C LEU A 50 -18.42 3.44 2.73
N VAL A 51 -19.26 2.67 3.42
CA VAL A 51 -18.87 1.39 4.04
C VAL A 51 -19.09 0.25 3.04
N VAL A 52 -18.11 -0.63 2.94
CA VAL A 52 -18.14 -1.84 2.11
C VAL A 52 -17.69 -3.06 2.92
N ASN A 53 -18.16 -4.24 2.54
CA ASN A 53 -17.77 -5.51 3.15
C ASN A 53 -17.13 -6.42 2.11
N THR A 54 -15.95 -6.97 2.41
CA THR A 54 -15.18 -7.83 1.50
C THR A 54 -15.31 -9.32 1.80
N GLY A 55 -16.29 -9.68 2.63
CA GLY A 55 -16.63 -11.04 3.00
C GLY A 55 -15.50 -11.74 3.75
N GLN A 56 -15.13 -12.93 3.31
CA GLN A 56 -14.06 -13.71 3.94
C GLN A 56 -12.67 -13.09 3.76
N HIS A 57 -12.47 -12.28 2.72
CA HIS A 57 -11.17 -11.68 2.38
C HIS A 57 -11.03 -10.31 3.04
N THR A 58 -10.73 -10.29 4.34
CA THR A 58 -10.52 -9.05 5.11
C THR A 58 -9.04 -8.64 5.20
N GLY A 59 -8.20 -9.19 4.32
CA GLY A 59 -6.76 -9.00 4.26
C GLY A 59 -6.17 -9.68 3.03
N ARG A 60 -4.84 -9.61 2.90
CA ARG A 60 -4.14 -10.16 1.73
C ARG A 60 -4.20 -11.69 1.67
N SER A 61 -4.41 -12.24 0.49
CA SER A 61 -4.33 -13.67 0.17
C SER A 61 -2.91 -14.05 -0.27
N ALA A 62 -1.95 -13.98 0.65
CA ALA A 62 -0.53 -14.10 0.31
C ALA A 62 -0.13 -15.42 -0.38
N ASN A 63 -0.84 -16.51 -0.11
CA ASN A 63 -0.59 -17.83 -0.73
C ASN A 63 -1.22 -17.97 -2.13
N ASP A 64 -2.04 -17.00 -2.53
CA ASP A 64 -2.73 -16.99 -3.83
C ASP A 64 -2.15 -15.91 -4.77
N LYS A 65 -0.98 -15.35 -4.42
CA LYS A 65 -0.20 -14.47 -5.28
C LYS A 65 0.79 -15.28 -6.11
N PHE A 66 0.78 -15.04 -7.40
CA PHE A 66 1.66 -15.70 -8.36
C PHE A 66 2.34 -14.70 -9.30
N VAL A 67 3.47 -15.10 -9.86
CA VAL A 67 4.19 -14.34 -10.91
C VAL A 67 4.42 -15.28 -12.08
N VAL A 68 4.04 -14.84 -13.28
CA VAL A 68 4.27 -15.62 -14.51
C VAL A 68 5.77 -15.79 -14.71
N ARG A 69 6.20 -17.03 -14.90
CA ARG A 69 7.60 -17.42 -15.13
C ARG A 69 7.82 -17.64 -16.62
N ASP A 70 8.52 -16.71 -17.24
CA ASP A 70 8.86 -16.66 -18.66
C ASP A 70 10.29 -16.13 -18.85
N GLU A 71 10.73 -15.94 -20.08
CA GLU A 71 12.09 -15.47 -20.40
C GLU A 71 12.45 -14.12 -19.74
N THR A 72 11.47 -13.24 -19.53
CA THR A 72 11.66 -11.92 -18.88
C THR A 72 11.94 -12.07 -17.40
N THR A 73 11.31 -13.04 -16.74
CA THR A 73 11.26 -13.13 -15.28
C THR A 73 12.13 -14.24 -14.69
N GLU A 74 12.44 -15.28 -15.47
CA GLU A 74 13.15 -16.51 -15.08
C GLU A 74 14.36 -16.23 -14.17
N ASN A 75 15.25 -15.33 -14.60
CA ASN A 75 16.55 -15.10 -13.99
C ASN A 75 16.60 -13.87 -13.07
N GLU A 76 15.47 -13.19 -12.89
CA GLU A 76 15.42 -11.91 -12.20
C GLU A 76 14.55 -11.95 -10.95
N ILE A 77 13.42 -12.67 -11.03
CA ILE A 77 12.51 -12.84 -9.91
C ILE A 77 13.15 -13.75 -8.86
N TRP A 78 13.06 -13.32 -7.61
CA TRP A 78 13.43 -14.11 -6.46
C TRP A 78 12.32 -15.12 -6.15
N TRP A 79 12.37 -16.25 -6.87
CA TRP A 79 11.42 -17.34 -6.75
C TRP A 79 11.44 -17.97 -5.34
N GLY A 80 10.26 -18.26 -4.81
CA GLY A 80 10.11 -18.87 -3.49
C GLY A 80 8.66 -18.80 -2.99
N LYS A 81 8.48 -18.85 -1.66
CA LYS A 81 7.15 -18.81 -1.04
C LYS A 81 6.40 -17.49 -1.26
N VAL A 82 7.11 -16.41 -1.57
CA VAL A 82 6.53 -15.08 -1.82
C VAL A 82 6.20 -14.88 -3.30
N ASN A 83 7.15 -15.22 -4.17
CA ASN A 83 6.98 -15.14 -5.62
C ASN A 83 6.84 -16.56 -6.15
N VAL A 84 5.61 -17.06 -6.17
CA VAL A 84 5.27 -18.40 -6.65
C VAL A 84 5.21 -18.39 -8.18
N PRO A 85 5.95 -19.25 -8.88
CA PRO A 85 5.94 -19.27 -10.33
C PRO A 85 4.59 -19.76 -10.88
N TYR A 86 4.15 -19.17 -11.98
CA TYR A 86 2.96 -19.56 -12.73
C TYR A 86 3.31 -19.72 -14.20
N SER A 87 2.76 -20.73 -14.88
CA SER A 87 3.09 -20.94 -16.29
C SER A 87 2.37 -19.91 -17.18
N PRO A 88 3.00 -19.49 -18.29
CA PRO A 88 2.33 -18.65 -19.29
C PRO A 88 1.05 -19.29 -19.83
N GLU A 89 1.02 -20.61 -20.00
CA GLU A 89 -0.13 -21.34 -20.54
C GLU A 89 -1.33 -21.32 -19.58
N HIS A 90 -1.10 -21.54 -18.28
CA HIS A 90 -2.17 -21.42 -17.28
C HIS A 90 -2.64 -19.98 -17.16
N PHE A 91 -1.73 -19.00 -17.26
CA PHE A 91 -2.11 -17.59 -17.24
C PHE A 91 -3.05 -17.27 -18.40
N ASP A 92 -2.69 -17.68 -19.61
CA ASP A 92 -3.46 -17.40 -20.82
C ASP A 92 -4.83 -18.08 -20.80
N ALA A 93 -4.90 -19.33 -20.34
CA ALA A 93 -6.15 -20.06 -20.19
C ALA A 93 -7.08 -19.43 -19.13
N LEU A 94 -6.54 -19.09 -17.95
CA LEU A 94 -7.30 -18.45 -16.88
C LEU A 94 -7.77 -17.05 -17.30
N PHE A 95 -6.89 -16.29 -17.94
CA PHE A 95 -7.20 -14.95 -18.42
C PHE A 95 -8.29 -14.96 -19.50
N ALA A 96 -8.27 -15.93 -20.41
CA ALA A 96 -9.34 -16.11 -21.40
C ALA A 96 -10.70 -16.34 -20.73
N ARG A 97 -10.77 -17.24 -19.74
CA ARG A 97 -12.01 -17.49 -18.96
C ARG A 97 -12.48 -16.27 -18.19
N MET A 98 -11.55 -15.53 -17.58
CA MET A 98 -11.87 -14.28 -16.88
C MET A 98 -12.40 -13.21 -17.85
N SER A 99 -11.84 -13.13 -19.05
CA SER A 99 -12.31 -12.22 -20.10
C SER A 99 -13.71 -12.59 -20.57
N ASP A 100 -13.97 -13.88 -20.78
CA ASP A 100 -15.30 -14.41 -21.13
C ASP A 100 -16.34 -14.10 -20.03
N TYR A 101 -15.95 -14.25 -18.76
CA TYR A 101 -16.80 -13.90 -17.62
C TYR A 101 -17.18 -12.40 -17.60
N LEU A 102 -16.28 -11.53 -18.07
CA LEU A 102 -16.48 -10.08 -18.09
C LEU A 102 -17.33 -9.60 -19.27
N GLU A 103 -17.57 -10.42 -20.29
CA GLU A 103 -18.48 -10.07 -21.39
C GLU A 103 -19.90 -9.76 -20.89
N ASP A 104 -20.61 -8.86 -21.58
CA ASP A 104 -21.96 -8.40 -21.25
C ASP A 104 -22.13 -7.81 -19.82
N ARG A 105 -21.01 -7.43 -19.18
CA ARG A 105 -20.98 -6.71 -17.91
C ARG A 105 -20.57 -5.25 -18.08
N GLU A 106 -20.84 -4.47 -17.04
CA GLU A 106 -20.38 -3.09 -16.96
C GLU A 106 -18.98 -3.06 -16.35
N TRP A 107 -18.08 -2.24 -16.90
CA TRP A 107 -16.71 -2.12 -16.42
C TRP A 107 -16.42 -0.69 -15.97
N TYR A 108 -15.63 -0.56 -14.91
CA TYR A 108 -15.17 0.73 -14.39
C TYR A 108 -13.68 0.87 -14.59
N VAL A 109 -13.28 1.87 -15.39
CA VAL A 109 -11.89 2.10 -15.77
C VAL A 109 -11.36 3.35 -15.08
N GLN A 110 -10.21 3.25 -14.41
CA GLN A 110 -9.43 4.40 -13.93
C GLN A 110 -8.06 4.38 -14.59
N ASP A 111 -7.78 5.41 -15.37
CA ASP A 111 -6.46 5.74 -15.88
C ASP A 111 -5.78 6.69 -14.88
N CYS A 112 -4.79 6.14 -14.18
CA CYS A 112 -4.06 6.81 -13.11
C CYS A 112 -2.54 6.66 -13.31
N PHE A 113 -1.77 7.16 -12.35
CA PHE A 113 -0.33 7.00 -12.26
C PHE A 113 0.07 6.39 -10.92
N ALA A 114 1.10 5.56 -10.94
CA ALA A 114 1.84 5.16 -9.75
C ALA A 114 3.20 5.87 -9.77
N GLY A 115 3.48 6.70 -8.76
CA GLY A 115 4.68 7.55 -8.70
C GLY A 115 4.37 9.02 -8.95
N ALA A 116 4.73 9.88 -8.00
CA ALA A 116 4.56 11.33 -8.07
C ALA A 116 5.68 12.05 -8.84
N ASP A 117 6.84 11.40 -9.05
CA ASP A 117 7.91 11.92 -9.89
C ASP A 117 7.57 11.67 -11.38
N PRO A 118 7.32 12.71 -12.20
CA PRO A 118 6.94 12.55 -13.61
C PRO A 118 7.95 11.77 -14.45
N ASP A 119 9.23 11.80 -14.08
CA ASP A 119 10.31 11.09 -14.80
C ASP A 119 10.31 9.59 -14.51
N ARG A 120 9.71 9.18 -13.39
CA ARG A 120 9.74 7.81 -12.85
C ARG A 120 8.36 7.16 -12.70
N ARG A 121 7.28 7.92 -12.93
CA ARG A 121 5.91 7.43 -12.77
C ARG A 121 5.52 6.39 -13.81
N LEU A 122 4.65 5.48 -13.41
CA LEU A 122 4.08 4.43 -14.23
C LEU A 122 2.62 4.78 -14.56
N PRO A 123 2.26 5.01 -15.83
CA PRO A 123 0.86 5.06 -16.25
C PRO A 123 0.20 3.70 -16.01
N VAL A 124 -0.79 3.65 -15.12
CA VAL A 124 -1.52 2.42 -14.77
C VAL A 124 -2.99 2.54 -15.17
N ARG A 125 -3.54 1.47 -15.73
CA ARG A 125 -4.98 1.34 -15.96
C ARG A 125 -5.56 0.31 -15.01
N ILE A 126 -6.59 0.68 -14.26
CA ILE A 126 -7.30 -0.24 -13.37
C ILE A 126 -8.70 -0.46 -13.94
N ILE A 127 -9.02 -1.71 -14.30
CA ILE A 127 -10.31 -2.14 -14.85
C ILE A 127 -11.00 -2.97 -13.76
N ASN A 128 -12.18 -2.55 -13.33
CA ASN A 128 -12.89 -3.16 -12.22
C ASN A 128 -14.30 -3.61 -12.64
N GLU A 129 -14.73 -4.76 -12.10
CA GLU A 129 -16.12 -5.20 -12.15
C GLU A 129 -17.04 -4.33 -11.27
N LEU A 130 -16.56 -3.90 -10.11
CA LEU A 130 -17.35 -3.15 -9.11
C LEU A 130 -17.02 -1.66 -9.10
N ALA A 131 -18.03 -0.83 -8.84
CA ALA A 131 -17.88 0.63 -8.77
C ALA A 131 -17.01 1.05 -7.59
N TRP A 132 -17.19 0.42 -6.43
CA TRP A 132 -16.46 0.78 -5.22
C TRP A 132 -14.95 0.45 -5.32
N HIS A 133 -14.57 -0.62 -6.03
CA HIS A 133 -13.14 -0.91 -6.31
C HIS A 133 -12.52 0.17 -7.20
N SER A 134 -13.30 0.72 -8.14
CA SER A 134 -12.86 1.88 -8.94
C SER A 134 -12.76 3.16 -8.11
N ALA A 135 -13.65 3.37 -7.13
CA ALA A 135 -13.54 4.44 -6.14
C ALA A 135 -12.30 4.28 -5.24
N PHE A 136 -11.95 3.06 -4.88
CA PHE A 136 -10.73 2.76 -4.16
C PHE A 136 -9.49 3.08 -5.00
N ALA A 137 -9.45 2.61 -6.26
CA ALA A 137 -8.34 2.91 -7.16
C ALA A 137 -8.17 4.42 -7.38
N ARG A 138 -9.27 5.16 -7.48
CA ARG A 138 -9.27 6.63 -7.59
C ARG A 138 -8.72 7.32 -6.35
N ASN A 139 -8.99 6.79 -5.15
CA ASN A 139 -8.40 7.31 -3.92
C ASN A 139 -6.90 6.98 -3.85
N MET A 140 -6.49 5.76 -4.20
CA MET A 140 -5.14 5.27 -3.94
C MET A 140 -4.10 5.67 -4.99
N PHE A 141 -4.46 5.80 -6.26
CA PHE A 141 -3.52 6.16 -7.31
C PHE A 141 -3.60 7.65 -7.67
N ILE A 142 -2.55 8.16 -8.30
CA ILE A 142 -2.46 9.58 -8.67
C ILE A 142 -3.32 9.81 -9.91
N VAL A 143 -4.31 10.69 -9.78
CA VAL A 143 -5.19 11.08 -10.90
C VAL A 143 -4.53 12.23 -11.65
N GLY A 144 -4.28 12.05 -12.95
CA GLY A 144 -3.77 13.11 -13.82
C GLY A 144 -4.81 14.16 -14.18
N SER A 145 -4.34 15.25 -14.78
CA SER A 145 -5.18 16.26 -15.43
C SER A 145 -5.98 15.68 -16.61
N ASP A 146 -7.02 16.39 -17.05
CA ASP A 146 -7.83 15.95 -18.20
C ASP A 146 -7.00 15.78 -19.49
N GLU A 147 -5.96 16.60 -19.68
CA GLU A 147 -5.02 16.46 -20.80
C GLU A 147 -4.17 15.20 -20.69
N GLU A 148 -3.68 14.89 -19.50
CA GLU A 148 -2.93 13.65 -19.23
C GLU A 148 -3.83 12.42 -19.39
N GLN A 149 -5.09 12.49 -18.98
CA GLN A 149 -6.07 11.42 -19.17
C GLN A 149 -6.37 11.17 -20.66
N ALA A 150 -6.50 12.23 -21.46
CA ALA A 150 -6.71 12.10 -22.90
C ALA A 150 -5.52 11.46 -23.64
N ARG A 151 -4.29 11.68 -23.15
CA ARG A 151 -3.04 11.12 -23.70
C ARG A 151 -2.56 9.86 -22.99
N HIS A 152 -3.34 9.32 -22.04
CA HIS A 152 -2.89 8.20 -21.22
C HIS A 152 -2.70 6.95 -22.08
N GLU A 153 -1.53 6.34 -21.97
CA GLU A 153 -1.21 5.04 -22.56
C GLU A 153 -0.73 4.12 -21.42
N PRO A 154 -1.51 3.10 -21.04
CA PRO A 154 -1.17 2.26 -19.90
C PRO A 154 0.14 1.50 -20.14
N ARG A 155 1.05 1.58 -19.17
CA ARG A 155 2.29 0.80 -19.11
C ARG A 155 2.19 -0.40 -18.18
N PHE A 156 1.12 -0.47 -17.40
CA PHE A 156 0.67 -1.68 -16.71
C PHE A 156 -0.84 -1.61 -16.53
N THR A 157 -1.50 -2.75 -16.59
CA THR A 157 -2.96 -2.86 -16.40
C THR A 157 -3.27 -3.80 -15.26
N VAL A 158 -4.28 -3.48 -14.46
CA VAL A 158 -4.88 -4.38 -13.47
C VAL A 158 -6.32 -4.65 -13.89
N ILE A 159 -6.69 -5.92 -13.98
CA ILE A 159 -8.08 -6.36 -14.16
C ILE A 159 -8.52 -7.02 -12.85
N ASN A 160 -9.50 -6.41 -12.19
CA ASN A 160 -10.04 -6.86 -10.92
C ASN A 160 -11.51 -7.28 -11.08
N ALA A 161 -11.75 -8.59 -11.07
CA ALA A 161 -13.08 -9.20 -11.16
C ALA A 161 -13.30 -10.12 -9.94
N PRO A 162 -13.64 -9.55 -8.77
CA PRO A 162 -13.81 -10.32 -7.53
C PRO A 162 -14.89 -11.42 -7.66
N GLY A 163 -15.86 -11.27 -8.56
CA GLY A 163 -16.91 -12.27 -8.79
C GLY A 163 -16.47 -13.48 -9.61
N PHE A 164 -15.31 -13.42 -10.27
CA PHE A 164 -14.73 -14.56 -10.99
C PHE A 164 -13.80 -15.36 -10.08
N SER A 165 -13.88 -16.67 -10.11
CA SER A 165 -13.04 -17.56 -9.31
C SER A 165 -12.30 -18.57 -10.18
N ALA A 166 -11.07 -18.88 -9.81
CA ALA A 166 -10.31 -19.97 -10.40
C ALA A 166 -10.87 -21.34 -9.95
N ASP A 167 -10.63 -22.36 -10.76
CA ASP A 167 -10.71 -23.76 -10.38
C ASP A 167 -9.27 -24.27 -10.14
N PRO A 168 -8.87 -24.51 -8.88
CA PRO A 168 -7.51 -24.95 -8.54
C PRO A 168 -7.03 -26.19 -9.31
N ALA A 169 -7.94 -27.11 -9.62
CA ALA A 169 -7.60 -28.35 -10.32
C ALA A 169 -7.27 -28.12 -11.79
N VAL A 170 -7.83 -27.07 -12.40
CA VAL A 170 -7.68 -26.75 -13.83
C VAL A 170 -6.65 -25.65 -14.04
N ASP A 171 -6.71 -24.61 -13.20
CA ASP A 171 -5.92 -23.39 -13.38
C ASP A 171 -4.55 -23.50 -12.71
N GLY A 172 -4.33 -24.47 -11.81
CA GLY A 172 -3.06 -24.61 -11.09
C GLY A 172 -2.86 -23.53 -10.03
N THR A 173 -3.94 -22.93 -9.53
CA THR A 173 -3.95 -22.03 -8.38
C THR A 173 -4.01 -22.82 -7.06
N ASN A 174 -3.73 -22.16 -5.95
CA ASN A 174 -3.79 -22.76 -4.61
C ASN A 174 -5.24 -22.82 -4.07
N SER A 175 -6.06 -21.85 -4.47
CA SER A 175 -7.48 -21.74 -4.11
C SER A 175 -8.27 -21.08 -5.25
N PRO A 176 -9.59 -20.90 -5.11
CA PRO A 176 -10.37 -20.13 -6.08
C PRO A 176 -9.96 -18.65 -6.19
N THR A 177 -9.21 -18.13 -5.21
CA THR A 177 -8.59 -16.80 -5.25
C THR A 177 -7.30 -16.81 -6.06
N PHE A 178 -7.04 -15.73 -6.79
CA PHE A 178 -5.76 -15.53 -7.47
C PHE A 178 -5.41 -14.05 -7.63
N ILE A 179 -4.11 -13.75 -7.50
CA ILE A 179 -3.49 -12.47 -7.81
C ILE A 179 -2.26 -12.78 -8.66
N ILE A 180 -2.34 -12.65 -9.98
CA ILE A 180 -1.27 -13.10 -10.87
C ILE A 180 -0.68 -11.91 -11.62
N VAL A 181 0.62 -11.69 -11.46
CA VAL A 181 1.38 -10.65 -12.14
C VAL A 181 2.11 -11.25 -13.34
N ASN A 182 1.88 -10.70 -14.52
CA ASN A 182 2.60 -11.03 -15.75
C ASN A 182 3.38 -9.80 -16.23
N PHE A 183 4.70 -9.80 -16.01
CA PHE A 183 5.56 -8.67 -16.37
C PHE A 183 5.74 -8.51 -17.88
N SER A 184 5.78 -9.60 -18.64
CA SER A 184 5.90 -9.54 -20.10
C SER A 184 4.66 -8.95 -20.77
N LYS A 185 3.47 -9.35 -20.31
CA LYS A 185 2.19 -8.79 -20.78
C LYS A 185 1.82 -7.47 -20.10
N LYS A 186 2.59 -7.02 -19.09
CA LYS A 186 2.32 -5.82 -18.28
C LYS A 186 0.91 -5.83 -17.69
N LEU A 187 0.50 -6.98 -17.17
CA LEU A 187 -0.87 -7.26 -16.74
C LEU A 187 -0.89 -7.88 -15.34
N VAL A 188 -1.80 -7.43 -14.50
CA VAL A 188 -2.22 -8.11 -13.26
C VAL A 188 -3.66 -8.56 -13.41
N ILE A 189 -3.96 -9.81 -13.07
CA ILE A 189 -5.33 -10.31 -12.96
C ILE A 189 -5.63 -10.68 -11.50
N ILE A 190 -6.79 -10.25 -11.01
CA ILE A 190 -7.26 -10.47 -9.65
C ILE A 190 -8.68 -11.04 -9.70
N GLY A 191 -8.89 -12.18 -9.04
CA GLY A 191 -10.20 -12.82 -8.92
C GLY A 191 -10.36 -13.59 -7.62
N GLY A 192 -11.61 -13.84 -7.24
CA GLY A 192 -12.00 -14.60 -6.06
C GLY A 192 -11.77 -13.88 -4.73
N THR A 193 -11.32 -12.62 -4.75
CA THR A 193 -11.10 -11.79 -3.57
C THR A 193 -11.65 -10.38 -3.79
N SER A 194 -12.36 -9.86 -2.79
CA SER A 194 -12.84 -8.47 -2.79
C SER A 194 -11.93 -7.51 -2.03
N TYR A 195 -10.85 -7.99 -1.41
CA TYR A 195 -9.94 -7.15 -0.63
C TYR A 195 -9.24 -6.12 -1.52
N ALA A 196 -9.50 -4.83 -1.32
CA ALA A 196 -9.03 -3.78 -2.22
C ALA A 196 -7.50 -3.61 -2.18
N GLY A 197 -6.87 -4.00 -1.07
CA GLY A 197 -5.42 -3.96 -0.91
C GLY A 197 -4.65 -4.79 -1.94
N GLU A 198 -5.27 -5.77 -2.60
CA GLU A 198 -4.61 -6.54 -3.67
C GLU A 198 -4.31 -5.68 -4.91
N THR A 199 -5.20 -4.77 -5.29
CA THR A 199 -4.97 -3.83 -6.40
C THR A 199 -3.80 -2.89 -6.09
N LYS A 200 -3.77 -2.29 -4.88
CA LYS A 200 -2.66 -1.45 -4.42
C LYS A 200 -1.33 -2.22 -4.42
N LYS A 201 -1.29 -3.35 -3.72
CA LYS A 201 -0.04 -4.09 -3.47
C LYS A 201 0.49 -4.86 -4.67
N SER A 202 -0.35 -5.18 -5.65
CA SER A 202 0.12 -5.71 -6.93
C SER A 202 0.89 -4.65 -7.72
N ILE A 203 0.38 -3.42 -7.84
CA ILE A 203 1.13 -2.30 -8.45
C ILE A 203 2.38 -1.96 -7.64
N PHE A 204 2.33 -2.00 -6.30
CA PHE A 204 3.53 -1.83 -5.50
C PHE A 204 4.60 -2.88 -5.81
N SER A 205 4.20 -4.16 -5.97
CA SER A 205 5.11 -5.22 -6.40
C SER A 205 5.69 -4.93 -7.79
N VAL A 206 4.89 -4.39 -8.72
CA VAL A 206 5.37 -3.96 -10.04
C VAL A 206 6.42 -2.85 -9.91
N MET A 207 6.17 -1.83 -9.10
CA MET A 207 7.13 -0.75 -8.83
C MET A 207 8.41 -1.28 -8.18
N ASN A 208 8.29 -2.25 -7.26
CA ASN A 208 9.42 -2.94 -6.65
C ASN A 208 10.25 -3.76 -7.63
N TYR A 209 9.72 -4.16 -8.78
CA TYR A 209 10.49 -4.80 -9.85
C TYR A 209 11.09 -3.76 -10.81
N LEU A 210 10.32 -2.77 -11.26
CA LEU A 210 10.73 -1.85 -12.31
C LEU A 210 11.74 -0.80 -11.84
N LEU A 211 11.55 -0.20 -10.67
CA LEU A 211 12.35 0.94 -10.23
C LEU A 211 13.79 0.59 -9.82
N PRO A 212 14.07 -0.52 -9.10
CA PRO A 212 15.45 -0.88 -8.77
C PRO A 212 16.33 -1.07 -10.00
N ARG A 213 15.77 -1.57 -11.11
CA ARG A 213 16.46 -1.72 -12.41
C ARG A 213 16.86 -0.38 -13.03
N GLN A 214 16.21 0.69 -12.61
CA GLN A 214 16.49 2.06 -13.03
C GLN A 214 17.37 2.81 -12.02
N GLY A 215 17.88 2.11 -10.99
CA GLY A 215 18.67 2.71 -9.91
C GLY A 215 17.86 3.46 -8.86
N VAL A 216 16.53 3.32 -8.87
CA VAL A 216 15.63 3.96 -7.90
C VAL A 216 15.27 2.96 -6.80
N LEU A 217 15.54 3.31 -5.54
CA LEU A 217 15.15 2.47 -4.41
C LEU A 217 13.64 2.62 -4.18
N SER A 218 12.90 1.54 -4.37
CA SER A 218 11.50 1.42 -3.96
C SER A 218 11.40 0.95 -2.51
N MET A 219 10.50 1.56 -1.74
CA MET A 219 10.46 1.48 -0.28
C MET A 219 9.04 1.24 0.21
N HIS A 220 8.90 0.31 1.16
CA HIS A 220 7.70 0.17 1.98
C HIS A 220 7.89 0.99 3.26
N ALA A 221 7.61 2.28 3.16
CA ALA A 221 7.91 3.27 4.17
C ALA A 221 6.90 4.42 4.10
N SER A 222 6.77 5.18 5.17
CA SER A 222 6.14 6.50 5.14
C SER A 222 7.21 7.57 5.01
N ALA A 223 6.85 8.75 4.52
CA ALA A 223 7.79 9.86 4.45
C ALA A 223 7.11 11.20 4.76
N ASN A 224 7.84 12.12 5.37
CA ASN A 224 7.37 13.47 5.68
C ASN A 224 8.51 14.50 5.63
N ILE A 225 8.15 15.79 5.61
CA ILE A 225 9.04 16.94 5.49
C ILE A 225 8.91 17.81 6.75
N GLY A 226 10.03 18.19 7.36
CA GLY A 226 10.04 19.15 8.47
C GLY A 226 10.01 20.60 7.99
N ASP A 227 9.81 21.54 8.91
CA ASP A 227 9.78 22.98 8.61
C ASP A 227 11.08 23.50 7.96
N ASP A 228 12.21 22.83 8.20
CA ASP A 228 13.51 23.12 7.57
C ASP A 228 13.65 22.56 6.13
N GLY A 229 12.58 21.97 5.59
CA GLY A 229 12.56 21.29 4.30
C GLY A 229 13.21 19.90 4.30
N SER A 230 13.63 19.37 5.46
CA SER A 230 14.27 18.05 5.52
C SER A 230 13.28 16.90 5.42
N THR A 231 13.54 16.00 4.47
CA THR A 231 12.79 14.76 4.34
C THR A 231 13.26 13.72 5.36
N ALA A 232 12.31 13.01 5.95
CA ALA A 232 12.53 11.82 6.76
C ALA A 232 11.73 10.63 6.20
N VAL A 233 12.31 9.43 6.25
CA VAL A 233 11.68 8.18 5.80
C VAL A 233 11.57 7.21 6.98
N PHE A 234 10.43 6.55 7.14
CA PHE A 234 10.17 5.63 8.24
C PHE A 234 9.81 4.24 7.69
N PHE A 235 10.68 3.27 7.88
CA PHE A 235 10.40 1.87 7.60
C PHE A 235 9.80 1.19 8.83
N GLY A 236 8.90 0.25 8.61
CA GLY A 236 8.32 -0.55 9.67
C GLY A 236 7.17 -1.41 9.17
N LEU A 237 7.00 -2.58 9.78
CA LEU A 237 5.85 -3.43 9.48
C LEU A 237 4.55 -2.84 10.05
N SER A 238 3.43 -3.48 9.69
CA SER A 238 2.14 -3.13 10.27
C SER A 238 2.20 -3.21 11.80
N GLY A 239 1.65 -2.21 12.49
CA GLY A 239 1.60 -2.17 13.96
C GLY A 239 2.88 -1.68 14.67
N THR A 240 3.96 -1.34 13.95
CA THR A 240 5.19 -0.78 14.55
C THR A 240 5.17 0.75 14.70
N GLY A 241 4.02 1.40 14.41
CA GLY A 241 3.84 2.85 14.58
C GLY A 241 4.21 3.72 13.38
N LYS A 242 4.44 3.14 12.19
CA LYS A 242 4.81 3.88 10.97
C LYS A 242 3.84 5.03 10.63
N THR A 243 2.54 4.74 10.51
CA THR A 243 1.51 5.75 10.23
C THR A 243 1.39 6.76 11.37
N THR A 244 1.33 6.29 12.62
CA THR A 244 1.21 7.13 13.82
C THR A 244 2.39 8.09 14.04
N LEU A 245 3.61 7.72 13.63
CA LEU A 245 4.83 8.53 13.79
C LEU A 245 5.13 9.40 12.55
N SER A 246 4.59 9.07 11.39
CA SER A 246 4.72 9.89 10.18
C SER A 246 3.64 10.96 10.06
N ALA A 247 2.44 10.70 10.60
CA ALA A 247 1.36 11.66 10.75
C ALA A 247 1.59 12.60 11.96
N ASP A 248 2.74 13.27 11.98
CA ASP A 248 3.02 14.35 12.92
C ASP A 248 2.45 15.65 12.35
N ALA A 249 1.56 16.33 13.09
CA ALA A 249 0.93 17.57 12.66
C ALA A 249 1.95 18.71 12.40
N SER A 250 3.15 18.62 12.96
CA SER A 250 4.25 19.58 12.71
C SER A 250 5.06 19.28 11.44
N ARG A 251 4.73 18.22 10.70
CA ARG A 251 5.47 17.81 9.50
C ARG A 251 4.53 17.64 8.32
N THR A 252 5.00 17.94 7.12
CA THR A 252 4.22 17.77 5.89
C THR A 252 4.29 16.31 5.42
N LEU A 253 3.17 15.60 5.33
CA LEU A 253 3.11 14.20 4.92
C LEU A 253 3.35 14.06 3.41
N ILE A 254 4.37 13.29 3.00
CA ILE A 254 4.59 12.94 1.59
C ILE A 254 3.70 11.75 1.20
N GLY A 255 3.63 10.74 2.07
CA GLY A 255 2.80 9.54 1.92
C GLY A 255 3.01 8.58 3.10
N ASP A 256 2.10 7.62 3.28
CA ASP A 256 2.05 6.76 4.46
C ASP A 256 2.66 5.36 4.29
N ASP A 257 2.91 4.91 3.05
CA ASP A 257 3.21 3.48 2.84
C ASP A 257 4.20 3.12 1.70
N GLU A 258 4.18 3.81 0.55
CA GLU A 258 4.95 3.41 -0.63
C GLU A 258 5.69 4.58 -1.29
N HIS A 259 7.02 4.54 -1.33
CA HIS A 259 7.85 5.61 -1.89
C HIS A 259 8.98 5.11 -2.77
N GLY A 260 9.43 5.97 -3.68
CA GLY A 260 10.68 5.82 -4.42
C GLY A 260 11.71 6.83 -3.91
N TRP A 261 12.97 6.44 -3.95
CA TRP A 261 14.12 7.31 -3.72
C TRP A 261 15.02 7.30 -4.96
N SER A 262 14.93 8.39 -5.73
CA SER A 262 15.71 8.65 -6.93
C SER A 262 16.78 9.72 -6.68
N GLU A 263 17.53 10.06 -7.72
CA GLU A 263 18.43 11.23 -7.74
C GLU A 263 17.70 12.55 -7.47
N ASN A 264 16.39 12.62 -7.74
CA ASN A 264 15.56 13.79 -7.50
C ASN A 264 15.01 13.88 -6.06
N GLY A 265 15.21 12.84 -5.24
CA GLY A 265 14.73 12.77 -3.87
C GLY A 265 13.65 11.70 -3.66
N ILE A 266 12.77 11.95 -2.69
CA ILE A 266 11.70 11.03 -2.30
C ILE A 266 10.41 11.38 -3.04
N PHE A 267 9.68 10.38 -3.53
CA PHE A 267 8.37 10.57 -4.13
C PHE A 267 7.41 9.45 -3.72
N ASN A 268 6.16 9.82 -3.44
CA ASN A 268 5.09 8.89 -3.13
C ASN A 268 4.70 8.10 -4.39
N PHE A 269 4.35 6.83 -4.26
CA PHE A 269 3.73 6.08 -5.36
C PHE A 269 2.23 6.35 -5.49
N GLU A 270 1.62 6.83 -4.41
CA GLU A 270 0.18 6.86 -4.22
C GLU A 270 -0.40 8.28 -4.28
N GLY A 271 -1.70 8.37 -4.58
CA GLY A 271 -2.52 9.58 -4.49
C GLY A 271 -3.38 9.64 -3.22
N GLY A 272 -3.27 8.63 -2.35
CA GLY A 272 -4.08 8.48 -1.15
C GLY A 272 -3.41 7.65 -0.08
N CYS A 273 -4.15 7.39 0.99
CA CYS A 273 -3.72 6.59 2.13
C CYS A 273 -4.69 5.43 2.36
N TYR A 274 -4.16 4.32 2.90
CA TYR A 274 -4.96 3.13 3.23
C TYR A 274 -4.83 2.74 4.70
N ALA A 275 -5.30 3.64 5.56
CA ALA A 275 -5.11 3.58 7.00
C ALA A 275 -5.89 2.43 7.65
N LYS A 276 -5.34 1.90 8.74
CA LYS A 276 -6.05 0.99 9.64
C LYS A 276 -6.90 1.83 10.60
N VAL A 277 -8.16 1.47 10.82
CA VAL A 277 -9.09 2.30 11.61
C VAL A 277 -9.70 1.61 12.84
N ILE A 278 -9.30 0.38 13.13
CA ILE A 278 -9.69 -0.31 14.37
C ILE A 278 -9.16 0.48 15.58
N LYS A 279 -10.05 0.79 16.54
CA LYS A 279 -9.77 1.57 17.76
C LYS A 279 -9.22 2.97 17.50
N LEU A 280 -9.47 3.51 16.31
CA LEU A 280 -9.09 4.87 15.95
C LEU A 280 -9.92 5.88 16.76
N SER A 281 -9.26 6.87 17.34
CA SER A 281 -9.90 7.90 18.17
C SER A 281 -9.45 9.30 17.74
N ALA A 282 -10.35 10.27 17.90
CA ALA A 282 -10.08 11.67 17.58
C ALA A 282 -8.96 12.25 18.44
N GLU A 283 -8.79 11.73 19.66
CA GLU A 283 -7.78 12.19 20.61
C GLU A 283 -6.37 11.75 20.23
N GLN A 284 -6.21 10.56 19.65
CA GLN A 284 -4.89 10.00 19.33
C GLN A 284 -4.42 10.35 17.91
N GLU A 285 -5.34 10.34 16.94
CA GLU A 285 -5.06 10.52 15.50
C GLU A 285 -6.18 11.35 14.84
N PRO A 286 -6.32 12.65 15.20
CA PRO A 286 -7.46 13.49 14.79
C PRO A 286 -7.61 13.63 13.27
N GLU A 287 -6.51 13.78 12.54
CA GLU A 287 -6.53 13.97 11.09
C GLU A 287 -7.06 12.71 10.38
N ILE A 288 -6.61 11.53 10.80
CA ILE A 288 -7.07 10.25 10.25
C ILE A 288 -8.50 9.98 10.69
N PHE A 289 -8.85 10.26 11.95
CA PHE A 289 -10.23 10.12 12.44
C PHE A 289 -11.22 10.94 11.62
N GLN A 290 -10.86 12.16 11.22
CA GLN A 290 -11.72 13.02 10.40
C GLN A 290 -12.03 12.40 9.03
N THR A 291 -11.14 11.57 8.47
CA THR A 291 -11.41 10.88 7.20
C THR A 291 -12.58 9.89 7.31
N THR A 292 -12.81 9.30 8.49
CA THR A 292 -13.97 8.43 8.78
C THR A 292 -15.31 9.18 8.86
N ARG A 293 -15.27 10.49 8.66
CA ARG A 293 -16.42 11.40 8.70
C ARG A 293 -16.49 12.32 7.47
N THR A 294 -15.77 11.95 6.41
CA THR A 294 -15.60 12.77 5.21
C THR A 294 -16.06 12.02 3.98
N PHE A 295 -16.94 12.64 3.19
CA PHE A 295 -17.41 12.07 1.92
C PHE A 295 -16.24 11.78 0.97
N GLY A 296 -16.33 10.68 0.21
CA GLY A 296 -15.26 10.22 -0.67
C GLY A 296 -14.35 9.15 -0.04
N THR A 297 -14.33 9.05 1.29
CA THR A 297 -13.66 7.95 2.01
C THR A 297 -14.42 6.64 1.84
N ILE A 298 -13.67 5.56 1.68
CA ILE A 298 -14.18 4.18 1.67
C ILE A 298 -13.72 3.50 2.96
N LEU A 299 -14.66 3.01 3.75
CA LEU A 299 -14.44 2.25 4.97
C LEU A 299 -14.64 0.76 4.68
N GLU A 300 -13.55 0.01 4.65
CA GLU A 300 -13.56 -1.43 4.36
C GLU A 300 -13.72 -2.22 5.68
N ASN A 301 -14.78 -3.01 5.76
CA ASN A 301 -15.11 -3.92 6.88
C ASN A 301 -15.32 -3.25 8.25
N VAL A 302 -15.57 -1.95 8.29
CA VAL A 302 -16.01 -1.26 9.52
C VAL A 302 -17.46 -1.62 9.80
N VAL A 303 -17.78 -1.94 11.06
CA VAL A 303 -19.14 -2.29 11.45
C VAL A 303 -20.04 -1.05 11.37
N LEU A 304 -21.20 -1.22 10.73
CA LEU A 304 -22.20 -0.17 10.51
C LEU A 304 -23.53 -0.58 11.15
N ASP A 305 -24.07 0.26 12.03
CA ASP A 305 -25.48 0.20 12.39
C ASP A 305 -26.31 0.62 11.17
N GLU A 306 -26.97 -0.34 10.52
CA GLU A 306 -27.77 -0.11 9.31
C GLU A 306 -28.92 0.89 9.52
N SER A 307 -29.47 0.95 10.75
CA SER A 307 -30.60 1.82 11.07
C SER A 307 -30.17 3.26 11.33
N ALA A 308 -29.12 3.45 12.14
CA ALA A 308 -28.62 4.76 12.53
C ALA A 308 -27.57 5.32 11.56
N ARG A 309 -27.03 4.46 10.67
CA ARG A 309 -25.87 4.72 9.80
C ARG A 309 -24.62 5.14 10.57
N VAL A 310 -24.47 4.66 11.81
CA VAL A 310 -23.33 4.98 12.66
C VAL A 310 -22.31 3.85 12.59
N ILE A 311 -21.04 4.19 12.44
CA ILE A 311 -19.94 3.23 12.45
C ILE A 311 -19.48 2.95 13.88
N ASP A 312 -19.01 1.73 14.12
CA ASP A 312 -18.27 1.36 15.32
C ASP A 312 -16.82 1.04 14.93
N LEU A 313 -15.89 1.87 15.40
CA LEU A 313 -14.45 1.71 15.13
C LEU A 313 -13.79 0.77 16.15
N ASP A 314 -14.43 0.46 17.27
CA ASP A 314 -13.91 -0.46 18.29
C ASP A 314 -14.33 -1.91 18.03
N ASP A 315 -15.34 -2.13 17.18
CA ASP A 315 -15.85 -3.45 16.83
C ASP A 315 -15.00 -4.15 15.74
N GLY A 316 -14.22 -5.15 16.18
CA GLY A 316 -13.43 -6.04 15.32
C GLY A 316 -14.13 -7.35 14.92
N SER A 317 -15.45 -7.48 15.11
CA SER A 317 -16.20 -8.73 14.88
C SER A 317 -16.11 -9.25 13.45
N LEU A 318 -16.02 -8.36 12.45
CA LEU A 318 -15.73 -8.72 11.07
C LEU A 318 -14.24 -9.00 10.87
N THR A 319 -13.39 -8.08 11.35
CA THR A 319 -11.93 -8.18 11.29
C THR A 319 -11.26 -7.14 12.17
N GLU A 320 -10.07 -7.43 12.67
CA GLU A 320 -9.17 -6.43 13.27
C GLU A 320 -8.46 -5.59 12.20
N ASN A 321 -8.58 -5.91 10.91
CA ASN A 321 -7.96 -5.18 9.80
C ASN A 321 -8.98 -4.27 9.10
N THR A 322 -9.81 -3.54 9.85
CA THR A 322 -10.68 -2.51 9.27
C THR A 322 -9.84 -1.39 8.67
N ARG A 323 -10.26 -0.87 7.52
CA ARG A 323 -9.48 0.09 6.74
C ARG A 323 -10.27 1.31 6.31
N ALA A 324 -9.57 2.42 6.09
CA ALA A 324 -10.07 3.60 5.41
C ALA A 324 -9.17 3.93 4.21
N SER A 325 -9.77 4.00 3.02
CA SER A 325 -9.13 4.54 1.82
C SER A 325 -9.66 5.93 1.54
N TYR A 326 -8.78 6.90 1.43
CA TYR A 326 -9.10 8.30 1.16
C TYR A 326 -7.99 8.97 0.33
N PRO A 327 -8.31 9.96 -0.51
CA PRO A 327 -7.30 10.71 -1.23
C PRO A 327 -6.46 11.53 -0.25
N ILE A 328 -5.17 11.67 -0.53
CA ILE A 328 -4.21 12.26 0.43
C ILE A 328 -4.54 13.72 0.73
N SER A 329 -5.24 14.40 -0.18
CA SER A 329 -5.74 15.76 0.00
C SER A 329 -6.75 15.94 1.13
N GLN A 330 -7.28 14.85 1.71
CA GLN A 330 -8.08 14.92 2.94
C GLN A 330 -7.23 15.15 4.20
N ILE A 331 -5.91 14.93 4.13
CA ILE A 331 -4.98 15.21 5.22
C ILE A 331 -4.51 16.67 5.10
N PRO A 332 -4.81 17.54 6.09
CA PRO A 332 -4.56 18.98 5.96
C PRO A 332 -3.09 19.37 5.72
N ASN A 333 -2.16 18.63 6.29
CA ASN A 333 -0.71 18.82 6.16
C ASN A 333 -0.08 17.89 5.12
N ALA A 334 -0.84 17.37 4.16
CA ALA A 334 -0.27 16.59 3.05
C ALA A 334 0.51 17.47 2.06
N SER A 335 1.56 16.89 1.48
CA SER A 335 2.32 17.51 0.38
C SER A 335 1.44 17.61 -0.87
N GLU A 336 1.35 18.80 -1.44
CA GLU A 336 0.62 19.03 -2.70
C GLU A 336 1.23 18.27 -3.89
N THR A 337 2.53 17.96 -3.83
CA THR A 337 3.25 17.33 -4.93
C THR A 337 3.52 15.84 -4.70
N GLY A 338 3.35 15.34 -3.47
CA GLY A 338 3.76 13.99 -3.11
C GLY A 338 5.27 13.75 -3.23
N ARG A 339 6.09 14.81 -3.25
CA ARG A 339 7.55 14.75 -3.40
C ARG A 339 8.26 15.49 -2.27
N GLY A 340 9.48 15.06 -1.97
CA GLY A 340 10.40 15.70 -1.02
C GLY A 340 11.84 15.58 -1.49
N GLY A 341 12.74 16.39 -0.92
CA GLY A 341 14.17 16.35 -1.24
C GLY A 341 14.86 15.07 -0.75
N GLN A 342 16.18 15.01 -0.94
CA GLN A 342 17.03 13.94 -0.41
C GLN A 342 16.83 13.80 1.12
N PRO A 343 16.62 12.58 1.65
CA PRO A 343 16.36 12.40 3.07
C PRO A 343 17.59 12.71 3.91
N LYS A 344 17.40 13.45 5.02
CA LYS A 344 18.46 13.63 6.03
C LYS A 344 18.47 12.49 7.04
N ASN A 345 17.30 11.88 7.27
CA ASN A 345 17.09 10.84 8.27
C ASN A 345 16.27 9.68 7.70
N ILE A 346 16.68 8.47 8.06
CA ILE A 346 15.90 7.25 7.91
C ILE A 346 15.67 6.67 9.30
N VAL A 347 14.45 6.24 9.57
CA VAL A 347 14.05 5.61 10.82
C VAL A 347 13.58 4.19 10.51
N PHE A 348 14.21 3.20 11.14
CA PHE A 348 13.73 1.83 11.17
C PHE A 348 12.96 1.61 12.47
N LEU A 349 11.67 1.35 12.36
CA LEU A 349 10.78 1.06 13.47
C LEU A 349 10.67 -0.45 13.65
N THR A 350 11.00 -0.92 14.84
CA THR A 350 10.86 -2.33 15.22
C THR A 350 10.06 -2.45 16.50
N CYS A 351 9.27 -3.51 16.62
CA CYS A 351 8.57 -3.84 17.85
C CYS A 351 9.28 -5.04 18.48
N ASP A 352 10.30 -4.80 19.31
CA ASP A 352 11.02 -5.88 19.99
C ASP A 352 10.27 -6.33 21.24
N ALA A 353 9.62 -7.49 21.18
CA ALA A 353 8.91 -8.07 22.31
C ALA A 353 9.82 -8.79 23.32
N PHE A 354 11.11 -8.95 23.02
CA PHE A 354 12.09 -9.57 23.91
C PHE A 354 12.76 -8.55 24.83
N GLY A 355 12.60 -7.26 24.56
CA GLY A 355 13.11 -6.18 25.41
C GLY A 355 14.64 -6.10 25.44
N VAL A 356 15.29 -6.47 24.33
CA VAL A 356 16.75 -6.52 24.18
C VAL A 356 17.25 -5.25 23.51
N LEU A 357 16.54 -4.76 22.48
CA LEU A 357 16.95 -3.60 21.71
C LEU A 357 16.82 -2.31 22.53
N PRO A 358 17.80 -1.39 22.43
CA PRO A 358 17.69 -0.09 23.08
C PRO A 358 16.53 0.72 22.49
N PRO A 359 16.03 1.75 23.22
CA PRO A 359 15.00 2.64 22.69
C PRO A 359 15.38 3.30 21.36
N VAL A 360 16.66 3.64 21.18
CA VAL A 360 17.22 4.21 19.97
C VAL A 360 18.68 3.80 19.78
N ALA A 361 19.08 3.56 18.53
CA ALA A 361 20.47 3.40 18.12
C ALA A 361 20.74 4.15 16.82
N LYS A 362 21.91 4.78 16.69
CA LYS A 362 22.41 5.32 15.41
C LYS A 362 23.17 4.21 14.69
N LEU A 363 22.76 3.87 13.48
CA LEU A 363 23.37 2.80 12.70
C LEU A 363 24.45 3.34 11.77
N SER A 364 25.54 2.59 11.62
CA SER A 364 26.45 2.75 10.47
C SER A 364 25.77 2.29 9.17
N PRO A 365 26.28 2.66 7.99
CA PRO A 365 25.72 2.17 6.71
C PRO A 365 25.67 0.63 6.62
N ALA A 366 26.71 -0.06 7.11
CA ALA A 366 26.74 -1.52 7.15
C ALA A 366 25.66 -2.11 8.08
N GLN A 367 25.48 -1.52 9.27
CA GLN A 367 24.40 -1.91 10.19
C GLN A 367 23.01 -1.61 9.60
N ALA A 368 22.85 -0.47 8.91
CA ALA A 368 21.61 -0.12 8.25
C ALA A 368 21.23 -1.16 7.19
N MET A 369 22.16 -1.54 6.30
CA MET A 369 21.92 -2.60 5.33
C MET A 369 21.61 -3.94 6.00
N TYR A 370 22.32 -4.30 7.07
CA TYR A 370 22.07 -5.53 7.83
C TYR A 370 20.66 -5.57 8.42
N HIS A 371 20.25 -4.53 9.15
CA HIS A 371 18.92 -4.46 9.75
C HIS A 371 17.82 -4.34 8.70
N PHE A 372 18.09 -3.67 7.58
CA PHE A 372 17.14 -3.56 6.46
C PHE A 372 16.89 -4.90 5.77
N ILE A 373 17.94 -5.66 5.42
CA ILE A 373 17.79 -6.99 4.80
C ILE A 373 17.02 -7.95 5.70
N ASN A 374 17.23 -7.87 7.01
CA ASN A 374 16.53 -8.74 7.96
C ASN A 374 15.08 -8.28 8.21
N GLY A 375 14.86 -6.97 8.33
CA GLY A 375 13.56 -6.36 8.63
C GLY A 375 12.89 -6.99 9.85
N TYR A 376 13.63 -7.03 10.96
CA TYR A 376 13.19 -7.64 12.21
C TYR A 376 12.08 -6.83 12.91
N THR A 377 11.06 -7.53 13.39
CA THR A 377 10.10 -7.07 14.39
C THR A 377 9.50 -8.27 15.12
N ALA A 378 8.64 -8.07 16.11
CA ALA A 378 7.83 -9.13 16.69
C ALA A 378 6.35 -8.96 16.34
N LYS A 379 5.67 -10.08 16.09
CA LYS A 379 4.20 -10.16 16.19
C LYS A 379 3.84 -10.20 17.67
N VAL A 380 2.83 -9.45 18.08
CA VAL A 380 2.44 -9.34 19.49
C VAL A 380 0.95 -9.64 19.66
N ALA A 381 0.60 -10.18 20.83
CA ALA A 381 -0.76 -10.60 21.13
C ALA A 381 -1.77 -9.46 20.90
N GLY A 382 -2.89 -9.76 20.24
CA GLY A 382 -3.96 -8.79 19.96
C GLY A 382 -3.72 -7.87 18.76
N THR A 383 -2.63 -8.04 17.99
CA THR A 383 -2.40 -7.29 16.73
C THR A 383 -2.69 -8.11 15.47
N GLU A 384 -2.71 -9.44 15.57
CA GLU A 384 -3.03 -10.37 14.49
C GLU A 384 -3.87 -11.55 15.04
N LYS A 385 -4.81 -12.05 14.22
CA LYS A 385 -5.67 -13.18 14.57
C LYS A 385 -4.83 -14.44 14.82
N GLY A 386 -4.99 -15.05 16.01
CA GLY A 386 -4.30 -16.29 16.38
C GLY A 386 -2.92 -16.12 17.04
N VAL A 387 -2.44 -14.89 17.24
CA VAL A 387 -1.19 -14.63 17.99
C VAL A 387 -1.54 -14.42 19.46
N THR A 388 -1.17 -15.38 20.31
CA THR A 388 -1.36 -15.33 21.77
C THR A 388 -0.09 -14.99 22.52
N GLU A 389 1.08 -15.30 21.96
CA GLU A 389 2.40 -15.01 22.49
C GLU A 389 3.26 -14.29 21.45
N PRO A 390 4.18 -13.40 21.88
CA PRO A 390 5.03 -12.72 20.92
C PRO A 390 5.94 -13.69 20.19
N SER A 391 6.05 -13.50 18.88
CA SER A 391 6.93 -14.30 18.02
C SER A 391 7.79 -13.38 17.15
N PRO A 392 9.08 -13.71 16.96
CA PRO A 392 9.95 -12.93 16.10
C PRO A 392 9.49 -13.12 14.65
N THR A 393 9.51 -12.04 13.88
CA THR A 393 9.24 -12.06 12.46
C THR A 393 10.28 -11.24 11.71
N PHE A 394 10.71 -11.77 10.58
CA PHE A 394 11.71 -11.17 9.72
C PHE A 394 11.06 -10.97 8.37
N SER A 395 10.92 -9.72 7.97
CA SER A 395 10.33 -9.34 6.69
C SER A 395 11.35 -8.50 5.94
N PRO A 396 12.11 -9.09 5.01
CA PRO A 396 13.19 -8.39 4.35
C PRO A 396 12.76 -7.03 3.79
N CYS A 397 13.62 -6.03 3.94
CA CYS A 397 13.39 -4.64 3.55
C CYS A 397 12.13 -4.02 4.19
N PHE A 398 11.66 -4.58 5.30
CA PHE A 398 10.37 -4.26 5.93
C PHE A 398 9.16 -4.40 4.99
N GLY A 399 9.29 -5.18 3.91
CA GLY A 399 8.30 -5.27 2.84
C GLY A 399 8.31 -6.61 2.09
N GLY A 400 8.86 -7.67 2.70
CA GLY A 400 9.16 -8.95 2.06
C GLY A 400 8.10 -9.50 1.11
N PRO A 401 6.80 -9.55 1.48
CA PRO A 401 5.73 -10.03 0.59
C PRO A 401 5.55 -9.29 -0.74
N PHE A 402 6.17 -8.11 -0.88
CA PHE A 402 6.04 -7.23 -2.02
C PHE A 402 7.30 -7.13 -2.86
N LEU A 403 8.37 -7.88 -2.52
CA LEU A 403 9.66 -7.83 -3.22
C LEU A 403 9.75 -8.91 -4.30
N PRO A 404 9.72 -8.55 -5.60
CA PRO A 404 9.92 -9.52 -6.65
C PRO A 404 11.40 -9.85 -6.83
N LEU A 405 12.31 -8.93 -6.49
CA LEU A 405 13.76 -9.11 -6.61
C LEU A 405 14.36 -9.61 -5.29
N HIS A 406 15.60 -10.11 -5.35
CA HIS A 406 16.30 -10.54 -4.14
C HIS A 406 16.55 -9.33 -3.20
N PRO A 407 16.32 -9.44 -1.87
CA PRO A 407 16.43 -8.33 -0.91
C PRO A 407 17.76 -7.54 -0.98
N ARG A 408 18.85 -8.24 -1.35
CA ARG A 408 20.17 -7.65 -1.59
C ARG A 408 20.13 -6.46 -2.57
N GLN A 409 19.33 -6.52 -3.63
CA GLN A 409 19.29 -5.44 -4.64
C GLN A 409 18.76 -4.13 -4.04
N TYR A 410 17.71 -4.21 -3.22
CA TYR A 410 17.17 -3.05 -2.51
C TYR A 410 18.15 -2.54 -1.45
N ALA A 411 18.83 -3.45 -0.75
CA ALA A 411 19.79 -3.08 0.28
C ALA A 411 21.06 -2.40 -0.28
N GLU A 412 21.54 -2.83 -1.43
CA GLU A 412 22.66 -2.19 -2.13
C GLU A 412 22.30 -0.78 -2.59
N LEU A 413 21.08 -0.58 -3.11
CA LEU A 413 20.57 0.77 -3.43
C LEU A 413 20.45 1.65 -2.19
N LEU A 414 19.93 1.10 -1.08
CA LEU A 414 19.85 1.81 0.19
C LEU A 414 21.25 2.24 0.68
N GLY A 415 22.22 1.32 0.71
CA GLY A 415 23.59 1.60 1.13
C GLY A 415 24.24 2.69 0.29
N LYS A 416 24.15 2.56 -1.04
CA LYS A 416 24.66 3.56 -1.99
C LYS A 416 24.05 4.94 -1.75
N ASN A 417 22.73 5.01 -1.54
CA ASN A 417 22.03 6.28 -1.33
C ASN A 417 22.38 6.90 0.03
N ILE A 418 22.51 6.09 1.09
CA ILE A 418 22.98 6.54 2.41
C ILE A 418 24.36 7.19 2.31
N GLU A 419 25.31 6.52 1.65
CA GLU A 419 26.68 7.00 1.51
C GLU A 419 26.75 8.27 0.64
N THR A 420 26.03 8.28 -0.49
CA THR A 420 26.03 9.40 -1.44
C THR A 420 25.47 10.68 -0.82
N HIS A 421 24.42 10.56 0.01
CA HIS A 421 23.70 11.71 0.55
C HIS A 421 23.99 11.98 2.04
N GLY A 422 24.87 11.19 2.68
CA GLY A 422 25.24 11.37 4.08
C GLY A 422 24.06 11.19 5.06
N VAL A 423 23.16 10.25 4.75
CA VAL A 423 21.89 10.07 5.47
C VAL A 423 22.12 9.39 6.82
N LYS A 424 21.51 9.91 7.88
CA LYS A 424 21.56 9.30 9.21
C LYS A 424 20.49 8.23 9.33
N VAL A 425 20.86 7.04 9.81
CA VAL A 425 19.92 5.94 10.02
C VAL A 425 19.75 5.67 11.51
N TRP A 426 18.51 5.69 11.96
CA TRP A 426 18.12 5.47 13.36
C TRP A 426 17.31 4.19 13.47
N PHE A 427 17.64 3.35 14.44
CA PHE A 427 16.87 2.15 14.77
C PHE A 427 16.14 2.38 16.08
N ILE A 428 14.80 2.44 16.02
CA ILE A 428 13.95 2.82 17.14
C ILE A 428 13.07 1.64 17.53
N ASN A 429 13.20 1.23 18.79
CA ASN A 429 12.33 0.23 19.39
C ASN A 429 10.99 0.89 19.79
N THR A 430 9.89 0.26 19.38
CA THR A 430 8.49 0.62 19.69
C THR A 430 7.78 -0.50 20.46
N GLY A 431 8.52 -1.55 20.76
CA GLY A 431 8.10 -2.72 21.51
C GLY A 431 8.36 -2.54 23.01
N TRP A 432 9.02 -3.52 23.63
CA TRP A 432 9.19 -3.64 25.06
C TRP A 432 10.57 -3.18 25.53
N THR A 433 10.63 -2.74 26.77
CA THR A 433 11.86 -2.40 27.48
C THR A 433 11.76 -2.80 28.96
N GLY A 434 12.90 -2.92 29.64
CA GLY A 434 12.97 -3.38 31.03
C GLY A 434 12.70 -4.87 31.22
N GLY A 435 12.70 -5.65 30.14
CA GLY A 435 12.42 -7.09 30.12
C GLY A 435 11.54 -7.49 28.92
N ALA A 436 11.42 -8.81 28.69
CA ALA A 436 10.55 -9.36 27.66
C ALA A 436 9.06 -9.15 28.00
N TYR A 437 8.20 -9.33 27.00
CA TYR A 437 6.74 -9.37 27.18
C TYR A 437 6.33 -10.24 28.38
N GLY A 438 5.39 -9.73 29.20
CA GLY A 438 4.95 -10.35 30.44
C GLY A 438 5.72 -9.86 31.68
N THR A 439 6.97 -9.42 31.52
CA THR A 439 7.79 -8.88 32.62
C THR A 439 8.10 -7.39 32.43
N GLY A 440 8.51 -7.00 31.22
CA GLY A 440 8.79 -5.63 30.84
C GLY A 440 7.52 -4.87 30.44
N GLN A 441 7.71 -3.63 30.03
CA GLN A 441 6.62 -2.74 29.61
C GLN A 441 6.82 -2.27 28.17
N ARG A 442 5.72 -2.11 27.44
CA ARG A 442 5.75 -1.52 26.11
C ARG A 442 6.16 -0.05 26.21
N MET A 443 7.00 0.42 25.30
CA MET A 443 7.39 1.82 25.21
C MET A 443 6.16 2.70 24.98
N ALA A 444 6.00 3.71 25.84
CA ALA A 444 4.90 4.64 25.72
C ALA A 444 5.06 5.51 24.47
N ILE A 445 3.97 5.70 23.72
CA ILE A 445 3.99 6.40 22.43
C ILE A 445 4.57 7.83 22.51
N HIS A 446 4.35 8.54 23.61
CA HIS A 446 4.88 9.88 23.81
C HIS A 446 6.42 9.89 23.96
N HIS A 447 7.01 8.85 24.55
CA HIS A 447 8.47 8.68 24.59
C HIS A 447 9.01 8.37 23.20
N THR A 448 8.36 7.48 22.43
CA THR A 448 8.76 7.18 21.05
C THR A 448 8.71 8.44 20.17
N ARG A 449 7.65 9.25 20.25
CA ARG A 449 7.55 10.54 19.55
C ARG A 449 8.68 11.50 19.94
N ALA A 450 8.99 11.62 21.24
CA ALA A 450 10.09 12.47 21.70
C ALA A 450 11.46 12.01 21.16
N ILE A 451 11.71 10.69 21.11
CA ILE A 451 12.93 10.11 20.54
C ILE A 451 13.03 10.39 19.04
N VAL A 452 11.95 10.15 18.29
CA VAL A 452 11.89 10.44 16.86
C VAL A 452 12.19 11.92 16.61
N ASN A 453 11.51 12.83 17.32
CA ASN A 453 11.72 14.26 17.12
C ASN A 453 13.14 14.68 17.49
N ALA A 454 13.72 14.14 18.56
CA ALA A 454 15.12 14.39 18.90
C ALA A 454 16.10 13.90 17.81
N ALA A 455 15.82 12.76 17.18
CA ALA A 455 16.62 12.24 16.07
C ALA A 455 16.50 13.14 14.82
N LEU A 456 15.28 13.52 14.45
CA LEU A 456 15.00 14.31 13.25
C LEU A 456 15.52 15.75 13.39
N ASP A 457 15.41 16.35 14.58
CA ASP A 457 15.88 17.71 14.90
C ASP A 457 17.41 17.78 15.10
N GLY A 458 18.13 16.66 15.01
CA GLY A 458 19.58 16.59 15.22
C GLY A 458 20.04 16.71 16.68
N LYS A 459 19.11 16.69 17.66
CA LYS A 459 19.42 16.76 19.09
C LYS A 459 20.25 15.57 19.57
N LEU A 460 20.22 14.45 18.85
CA LEU A 460 21.01 13.24 19.14
C LEU A 460 22.40 13.23 18.48
N ASP A 461 22.76 14.21 17.64
CA ASP A 461 24.01 14.15 16.86
C ASP A 461 25.29 14.30 17.68
N GLY A 462 25.23 15.07 18.76
CA GLY A 462 26.36 15.36 19.64
C GLY A 462 26.30 14.68 21.00
N VAL A 463 25.39 13.72 21.18
CA VAL A 463 25.23 13.00 22.44
C VAL A 463 26.25 11.86 22.49
N ALA A 464 26.87 11.64 23.66
CA ALA A 464 27.79 10.53 23.86
C ALA A 464 27.04 9.19 23.67
N THR A 465 27.58 8.34 22.78
CA THR A 465 27.02 7.04 22.41
C THR A 465 27.60 5.90 23.23
#